data_AF-A0A432IIP8-F1
#
_entry.id   AF-A0A432IIP8-F1
#
_cell.length_a   1.000
_cell.length_b   1.000
_cell.length_c   1.000
_cell.angle_alpha   90.00
_cell.angle_beta   90.00
_cell.angle_gamma   90.00
#
_symmetry.space_group_name_H-M   'P 1'
#
loop_
_entity.id
_entity.type
_entity.pdbx_description
1 polymer ?
#
loop_
_entity_poly.entity_id
_entity_poly.type
_entity_poly.pdbx_seq_one_letter_code
_entity_poly.pdbx_strand_id
1 'polypeptide(L)'
;MDYDADGDLDILSGSYTGELYLFERNAEGGFEQGRYLLDAKGEDLKAKSSSVTVEAIDVDADDDLDLVLGARIGAVEVFENVGTRSSPAYDGTSRPLLTAAGDRVKGSNAHHADWDGDGLLDLVLGSEYGGVNWYRNLASNNAPKYAASEPLIEKGEFKQRQEVDGPEGAGSRTKVFVTDWNHDGLPDLLVGDVQWLYYTLPPLTAEQEAEKLALTPAYEAAEAVLDEAYEYRNSFVGKPGGIPDDAKARIDEASRVWRPLARKMAKFDRTKSNTHGWVWLYLQQPAVEGE
;
A
#
# COMPACT_ATOMS: atom_id res chain seq x y z
N MET A 1 -15.33 -10.46 6.57
CA MET A 1 -16.63 -10.12 5.93
C MET A 1 -17.25 -11.42 5.48
N ASP A 2 -18.56 -11.53 5.42
CA ASP A 2 -19.22 -12.71 4.84
C ASP A 2 -19.01 -12.69 3.32
N TYR A 3 -18.02 -13.42 2.80
CA TYR A 3 -17.60 -13.25 1.40
C TYR A 3 -18.59 -13.89 0.43
N ASP A 4 -19.10 -15.07 0.74
CA ASP A 4 -19.95 -15.88 -0.16
C ASP A 4 -21.41 -16.02 0.34
N ALA A 5 -21.81 -15.19 1.30
CA ALA A 5 -23.16 -15.14 1.86
C ALA A 5 -23.62 -16.45 2.53
N ASP A 6 -22.69 -17.23 3.06
CA ASP A 6 -22.98 -18.45 3.80
C ASP A 6 -23.37 -18.20 5.28
N GLY A 7 -23.23 -16.95 5.73
CA GLY A 7 -23.62 -16.49 7.06
C GLY A 7 -22.48 -16.52 8.09
N ASP A 8 -21.24 -16.79 7.69
CA ASP A 8 -20.08 -16.64 8.54
C ASP A 8 -19.14 -15.51 8.05
N LEU A 9 -17.93 -15.36 8.64
CA LEU A 9 -17.05 -14.22 8.35
C LEU A 9 -15.68 -14.73 7.88
N ASP A 10 -15.38 -14.42 6.63
CA ASP A 10 -14.12 -14.71 5.95
C ASP A 10 -13.10 -13.58 6.02
N ILE A 11 -11.90 -13.89 5.53
CA ILE A 11 -10.82 -12.92 5.35
C ILE A 11 -10.47 -12.81 3.88
N LEU A 12 -10.58 -11.58 3.36
CA LEU A 12 -9.95 -11.18 2.10
C LEU A 12 -8.61 -10.52 2.39
N SER A 13 -7.60 -10.84 1.58
CA SER A 13 -6.27 -10.23 1.69
C SER A 13 -5.70 -9.89 0.31
N GLY A 14 -5.23 -8.66 0.17
CA GLY A 14 -4.42 -8.25 -0.97
C GLY A 14 -2.93 -8.54 -0.75
N SER A 15 -2.16 -8.58 -1.84
CA SER A 15 -0.73 -8.87 -1.81
C SER A 15 0.14 -7.70 -2.29
N TYR A 16 1.45 -7.82 -2.07
CA TYR A 16 2.44 -6.89 -2.65
C TYR A 16 2.41 -6.91 -4.19
N THR A 17 2.23 -8.07 -4.81
CA THR A 17 2.31 -8.25 -6.26
C THR A 17 0.97 -8.07 -6.97
N GLY A 18 -0.13 -7.90 -6.24
CA GLY A 18 -1.46 -7.56 -6.77
C GLY A 18 -2.46 -8.72 -6.75
N GLU A 19 -2.04 -9.94 -6.37
CA GLU A 19 -2.96 -11.07 -6.19
C GLU A 19 -3.84 -10.88 -4.96
N LEU A 20 -5.03 -11.48 -5.02
CA LEU A 20 -6.00 -11.48 -3.93
C LEU A 20 -6.18 -12.89 -3.38
N TYR A 21 -6.34 -12.99 -2.06
CA TYR A 21 -6.51 -14.23 -1.35
C TYR A 21 -7.82 -14.23 -0.58
N LEU A 22 -8.45 -15.39 -0.53
CA LEU A 22 -9.55 -15.71 0.38
C LEU A 22 -9.08 -16.76 1.39
N PHE A 23 -9.36 -16.50 2.66
CA PHE A 23 -9.28 -17.49 3.73
C PHE A 23 -10.70 -17.72 4.23
N GLU A 24 -11.27 -18.83 3.76
CA GLU A 24 -12.61 -19.27 4.10
C GLU A 24 -12.65 -19.70 5.56
N ARG A 25 -13.72 -19.36 6.27
CA ARG A 25 -13.94 -19.89 7.60
C ARG A 25 -14.59 -21.28 7.53
N ASN A 26 -14.09 -22.20 8.35
CA ASN A 26 -14.59 -23.58 8.37
C ASN A 26 -15.63 -23.80 9.47
N ALA A 27 -16.33 -24.94 9.40
CA ALA A 27 -17.38 -25.33 10.34
C ALA A 27 -16.89 -25.43 11.80
N GLU A 28 -15.61 -25.72 12.03
CA GLU A 28 -14.99 -25.74 13.36
C GLU A 28 -14.61 -24.34 13.89
N GLY A 29 -14.78 -23.31 13.06
CA GLY A 29 -14.51 -21.91 13.37
C GLY A 29 -13.06 -21.46 13.19
N GLY A 30 -12.23 -22.29 12.56
CA GLY A 30 -10.91 -21.90 12.07
C GLY A 30 -10.98 -21.37 10.64
N PHE A 31 -9.82 -21.01 10.07
CA PHE A 31 -9.71 -20.60 8.66
C PHE A 31 -8.99 -21.68 7.85
N GLU A 32 -9.46 -21.91 6.64
CA GLU A 32 -8.78 -22.75 5.66
C GLU A 32 -7.46 -22.11 5.19
N GLN A 33 -6.63 -22.92 4.51
CA GLN A 33 -5.44 -22.38 3.88
C GLN A 33 -5.84 -21.40 2.77
N GLY A 34 -5.29 -20.19 2.85
CA GLY A 34 -5.57 -19.13 1.89
C GLY A 34 -5.31 -19.57 0.45
N ARG A 35 -6.29 -19.31 -0.42
CA ARG A 35 -6.24 -19.58 -1.86
C ARG A 35 -6.33 -18.28 -2.65
N TYR A 36 -5.81 -18.28 -3.87
CA TYR A 36 -6.08 -17.17 -4.79
C TYR A 36 -7.57 -17.09 -5.09
N LEU A 37 -8.08 -15.86 -5.15
CA LEU A 37 -9.32 -15.61 -5.86
C LEU A 37 -9.07 -15.78 -7.35
N LEU A 38 -10.06 -16.33 -8.04
CA LEU A 38 -10.00 -16.62 -9.46
C LEU A 38 -10.99 -15.74 -10.20
N ASP A 39 -10.68 -15.41 -11.45
CA ASP A 39 -11.64 -14.83 -12.37
C ASP A 39 -12.64 -15.89 -12.88
N ALA A 40 -13.63 -15.45 -13.64
CA ALA A 40 -14.66 -16.32 -14.24
C ALA A 40 -14.10 -17.39 -15.22
N LYS A 41 -12.82 -17.30 -15.61
CA LYS A 41 -12.13 -18.28 -16.45
C LYS A 41 -11.26 -19.24 -15.65
N GLY A 42 -11.16 -19.05 -14.32
CA GLY A 42 -10.33 -19.86 -13.44
C GLY A 42 -8.86 -19.42 -13.39
N GLU A 43 -8.54 -18.20 -13.82
CA GLU A 43 -7.19 -17.62 -13.73
C GLU A 43 -7.04 -16.80 -12.44
N ASP A 44 -5.83 -16.75 -11.88
CA ASP A 44 -5.56 -15.98 -10.65
C ASP A 44 -5.93 -14.50 -10.85
N LEU A 45 -6.80 -13.98 -9.99
CA LEU A 45 -7.22 -12.59 -10.02
C LEU A 45 -6.08 -11.69 -9.54
N LYS A 46 -5.62 -10.80 -10.41
CA LYS A 46 -4.44 -9.97 -10.17
C LYS A 46 -4.64 -8.53 -10.60
N ALA A 47 -4.57 -7.62 -9.63
CA ALA A 47 -4.65 -6.18 -9.85
C ALA A 47 -3.53 -5.69 -10.78
N LYS A 48 -3.79 -4.57 -11.47
CA LYS A 48 -2.76 -3.87 -12.26
C LYS A 48 -1.78 -3.12 -11.35
N SER A 49 -2.26 -2.71 -10.18
CA SER A 49 -1.47 -2.06 -9.14
C SER A 49 -0.79 -3.06 -8.20
N SER A 50 0.10 -2.55 -7.35
CA SER A 50 0.91 -3.34 -6.41
C SER A 50 0.74 -2.84 -4.98
N SER A 51 1.00 -3.71 -4.01
CA SER A 51 0.73 -3.48 -2.59
C SER A 51 -0.73 -3.09 -2.38
N VAL A 52 -1.61 -4.00 -2.76
CA VAL A 52 -3.04 -3.81 -2.71
C VAL A 52 -3.62 -4.28 -1.37
N THR A 53 -4.65 -3.58 -0.93
CA THR A 53 -5.58 -3.99 0.13
C THR A 53 -6.94 -4.14 -0.51
N VAL A 54 -7.81 -4.99 0.04
CA VAL A 54 -9.11 -5.28 -0.53
C VAL A 54 -10.21 -5.03 0.48
N GLU A 55 -11.28 -4.40 0.03
CA GLU A 55 -12.60 -4.42 0.64
C GLU A 55 -13.62 -4.85 -0.39
N ALA A 56 -14.80 -5.26 0.06
CA ALA A 56 -15.89 -5.62 -0.84
C ALA A 56 -17.16 -4.84 -0.52
N ILE A 57 -17.75 -4.25 -1.56
CA ILE A 57 -18.99 -3.46 -1.52
C ILE A 57 -19.63 -3.54 -2.90
N ASP A 58 -20.96 -3.48 -2.95
CA ASP A 58 -21.70 -3.35 -4.21
C ASP A 58 -21.44 -1.95 -4.78
N VAL A 59 -20.72 -1.84 -5.90
CA VAL A 59 -20.42 -0.54 -6.52
C VAL A 59 -21.32 -0.18 -7.70
N ASP A 60 -22.14 -1.10 -8.20
CA ASP A 60 -22.94 -0.90 -9.40
C ASP A 60 -24.44 -1.23 -9.28
N ALA A 61 -24.89 -1.57 -8.07
CA ALA A 61 -26.27 -1.81 -7.64
C ALA A 61 -26.90 -3.06 -8.25
N ASP A 62 -26.12 -4.13 -8.38
CA ASP A 62 -26.60 -5.44 -8.84
C ASP A 62 -26.81 -6.48 -7.70
N ASP A 63 -26.70 -6.03 -6.45
CA ASP A 63 -26.85 -6.81 -5.21
C ASP A 63 -25.75 -7.86 -5.00
N ASP A 64 -24.61 -7.74 -5.69
CA ASP A 64 -23.42 -8.53 -5.42
C ASP A 64 -22.23 -7.68 -4.91
N LEU A 65 -21.13 -8.32 -4.50
CA LEU A 65 -19.99 -7.60 -3.91
C LEU A 65 -18.80 -7.53 -4.86
N ASP A 66 -18.52 -6.33 -5.32
CA ASP A 66 -17.31 -5.98 -6.06
C ASP A 66 -16.12 -5.83 -5.12
N LEU A 67 -14.90 -5.98 -5.66
CA LEU A 67 -13.67 -5.79 -4.88
C LEU A 67 -13.07 -4.42 -5.13
N VAL A 68 -13.04 -3.58 -4.10
CA VAL A 68 -12.39 -2.27 -4.11
C VAL A 68 -10.99 -2.37 -3.53
N LEU A 69 -10.01 -2.04 -4.36
CA LEU A 69 -8.59 -2.24 -4.09
C LEU A 69 -7.87 -0.93 -3.84
N GLY A 70 -7.59 -0.63 -2.56
CA GLY A 70 -6.64 0.42 -2.19
C GLY A 70 -5.23 0.03 -2.62
N ALA A 71 -4.50 0.93 -3.28
CA ALA A 71 -3.17 0.63 -3.82
C ALA A 71 -2.11 1.62 -3.31
N ARG A 72 -0.94 1.10 -2.95
CA ARG A 72 0.22 1.93 -2.55
C ARG A 72 0.66 2.88 -3.66
N ILE A 73 0.69 2.39 -4.88
CA ILE A 73 1.09 3.14 -6.08
C ILE A 73 0.03 2.87 -7.13
N GLY A 74 -0.64 3.93 -7.59
CA GLY A 74 -1.69 3.82 -8.60
C GLY A 74 -2.97 4.51 -8.17
N ALA A 75 -4.04 4.20 -8.90
CA ALA A 75 -5.39 4.54 -8.49
C ALA A 75 -5.94 3.41 -7.61
N VAL A 76 -7.00 3.71 -6.87
CA VAL A 76 -7.88 2.65 -6.37
C VAL A 76 -8.47 1.92 -7.58
N GLU A 77 -8.49 0.60 -7.51
CA GLU A 77 -9.00 -0.26 -8.58
C GLU A 77 -10.24 -1.02 -8.13
N VAL A 78 -11.09 -1.43 -9.06
CA VAL A 78 -12.27 -2.26 -8.82
C VAL A 78 -12.20 -3.49 -9.71
N PHE A 79 -12.48 -4.66 -9.14
CA PHE A 79 -12.90 -5.84 -9.90
C PHE A 79 -14.41 -5.96 -9.79
N GLU A 80 -15.06 -5.99 -10.95
CA GLU A 80 -16.49 -6.23 -11.05
C GLU A 80 -16.77 -7.71 -10.83
N ASN A 81 -17.66 -8.01 -9.90
CA ASN A 81 -18.25 -9.33 -9.79
C ASN A 81 -19.37 -9.43 -10.82
N VAL A 82 -19.27 -10.44 -11.68
CA VAL A 82 -20.21 -10.73 -12.76
C VAL A 82 -20.99 -12.02 -12.48
N GLY A 83 -20.85 -12.52 -11.25
CA GLY A 83 -21.48 -13.73 -10.74
C GLY A 83 -22.76 -13.39 -9.98
N THR A 84 -22.81 -13.83 -8.72
CA THR A 84 -23.86 -13.45 -7.78
C THR A 84 -23.26 -13.26 -6.40
N ARG A 85 -24.05 -12.67 -5.49
CA ARG A 85 -23.66 -12.51 -4.09
C ARG A 85 -23.19 -13.79 -3.39
N SER A 86 -23.83 -14.92 -3.69
CA SER A 86 -23.55 -16.22 -3.07
C SER A 86 -22.68 -17.15 -3.92
N SER A 87 -22.25 -16.68 -5.09
CA SER A 87 -21.34 -17.40 -5.96
C SER A 87 -20.52 -16.38 -6.76
N PRO A 88 -19.63 -15.62 -6.10
CA PRO A 88 -18.88 -14.55 -6.76
C PRO A 88 -18.02 -15.08 -7.92
N ALA A 89 -17.96 -14.33 -9.01
CA ALA A 89 -17.10 -14.59 -10.16
C ALA A 89 -16.66 -13.27 -10.79
N TYR A 90 -15.36 -13.00 -10.89
CA TYR A 90 -14.88 -11.69 -11.35
C TYR A 90 -14.54 -11.66 -12.85
N ASP A 91 -14.67 -10.49 -13.47
CA ASP A 91 -14.39 -10.27 -14.90
C ASP A 91 -12.92 -10.48 -15.33
N GLY A 92 -12.02 -10.59 -14.35
CA GLY A 92 -10.58 -10.78 -14.52
C GLY A 92 -9.77 -9.50 -14.82
N THR A 93 -10.43 -8.34 -14.97
CA THR A 93 -9.76 -7.08 -15.34
C THR A 93 -10.12 -5.94 -14.40
N SER A 94 -9.16 -5.53 -13.57
CA SER A 94 -9.38 -4.37 -12.71
C SER A 94 -9.47 -3.05 -13.50
N ARG A 95 -10.37 -2.17 -13.08
CA ARG A 95 -10.55 -0.81 -13.62
C ARG A 95 -10.33 0.26 -12.54
N PRO A 96 -9.82 1.46 -12.88
CA PRO A 96 -9.67 2.51 -11.88
C PRO A 96 -11.05 2.95 -11.38
N LEU A 97 -11.19 3.12 -10.07
CA LEU A 97 -12.34 3.79 -9.46
C LEU A 97 -12.27 5.29 -9.77
N LEU A 98 -13.39 5.85 -10.20
CA LEU A 98 -13.52 7.25 -10.58
C LEU A 98 -14.46 7.98 -9.63
N THR A 99 -14.14 9.24 -9.34
CA THR A 99 -15.06 10.19 -8.70
C THR A 99 -16.21 10.54 -9.66
N ALA A 100 -17.25 11.19 -9.15
CA ALA A 100 -18.37 11.70 -9.95
C ALA A 100 -17.93 12.69 -11.04
N ALA A 101 -16.78 13.35 -10.87
CA ALA A 101 -16.17 14.25 -11.87
C ALA A 101 -15.33 13.51 -12.92
N GLY A 102 -15.11 12.20 -12.77
CA GLY A 102 -14.29 11.38 -13.67
C GLY A 102 -12.80 11.32 -13.30
N ASP A 103 -12.39 11.93 -12.18
CA ASP A 103 -11.02 11.84 -11.68
C ASP A 103 -10.75 10.49 -11.03
N ARG A 104 -9.51 9.99 -11.16
CA ARG A 104 -9.10 8.75 -10.49
C ARG A 104 -9.01 8.94 -8.98
N VAL A 105 -9.67 8.06 -8.23
CA VAL A 105 -9.49 7.93 -6.78
C VAL A 105 -8.10 7.38 -6.49
N LYS A 106 -7.41 7.93 -5.47
CA LYS A 106 -6.02 7.55 -5.15
C LYS A 106 -5.82 7.40 -3.67
N GLY A 107 -5.17 6.31 -3.28
CA GLY A 107 -4.81 6.03 -1.90
C GLY A 107 -4.68 4.53 -1.68
N SER A 108 -4.05 4.18 -0.56
CA SER A 108 -3.85 2.80 -0.12
C SER A 108 -4.79 2.47 1.03
N ASN A 109 -5.09 1.18 1.28
CA ASN A 109 -5.94 0.79 2.39
C ASN A 109 -7.29 1.48 2.37
N ALA A 110 -8.09 1.06 1.39
CA ALA A 110 -9.48 1.43 1.32
C ALA A 110 -10.22 1.02 2.58
N HIS A 111 -11.02 1.93 3.12
CA HIS A 111 -11.94 1.68 4.21
C HIS A 111 -13.27 2.39 3.95
N HIS A 112 -14.34 1.62 3.76
CA HIS A 112 -15.70 2.14 3.62
C HIS A 112 -16.34 2.35 4.99
N ALA A 113 -16.73 3.58 5.31
CA ALA A 113 -17.39 3.93 6.57
C ALA A 113 -18.21 5.21 6.44
N ASP A 114 -19.28 5.33 7.20
CA ASP A 114 -20.04 6.58 7.34
C ASP A 114 -19.24 7.57 8.20
N TRP A 115 -18.41 8.39 7.56
CA TRP A 115 -17.48 9.30 8.24
C TRP A 115 -18.16 10.60 8.67
N ASP A 116 -19.12 11.09 7.90
CA ASP A 116 -19.82 12.35 8.19
C ASP A 116 -21.20 12.18 8.85
N GLY A 117 -21.63 10.93 9.08
CA GLY A 117 -22.84 10.60 9.81
C GLY A 117 -24.12 10.76 8.99
N ASP A 118 -24.02 10.82 7.66
CA ASP A 118 -25.19 10.94 6.77
C ASP A 118 -25.83 9.60 6.40
N GLY A 119 -25.27 8.49 6.89
CA GLY A 119 -25.74 7.13 6.65
C GLY A 119 -25.20 6.50 5.36
N LEU A 120 -24.40 7.24 4.59
CA LEU A 120 -23.72 6.72 3.41
C LEU A 120 -22.30 6.30 3.76
N LEU A 121 -21.88 5.15 3.25
CA LEU A 121 -20.51 4.67 3.39
C LEU A 121 -19.62 5.48 2.45
N ASP A 122 -18.79 6.33 3.03
CA ASP A 122 -17.73 7.06 2.37
C ASP A 122 -16.48 6.20 2.19
N LEU A 123 -15.57 6.65 1.34
CA LEU A 123 -14.27 5.99 1.16
C LEU A 123 -13.16 6.79 1.84
N VAL A 124 -12.59 6.21 2.90
CA VAL A 124 -11.41 6.74 3.61
C VAL A 124 -10.17 5.95 3.18
N LEU A 125 -9.11 6.66 2.78
CA LEU A 125 -7.89 6.10 2.22
C LEU A 125 -6.65 6.57 2.97
N GLY A 126 -5.78 5.64 3.31
CA GLY A 126 -4.39 5.94 3.63
C GLY A 126 -3.56 6.34 2.40
N SER A 127 -2.27 6.57 2.61
CA SER A 127 -1.36 7.14 1.61
C SER A 127 0.06 6.60 1.78
N GLU A 128 0.72 6.29 0.66
CA GLU A 128 2.14 5.91 0.66
C GLU A 128 3.03 6.96 1.31
N TYR A 129 2.72 8.24 1.12
CA TYR A 129 3.59 9.34 1.54
C TYR A 129 3.10 10.05 2.80
N GLY A 130 2.10 9.48 3.49
CA GLY A 130 1.48 10.06 4.67
C GLY A 130 0.21 10.85 4.37
N GLY A 131 -0.49 11.22 5.45
CA GLY A 131 -1.83 11.79 5.41
C GLY A 131 -2.94 10.74 5.26
N VAL A 132 -4.18 11.19 5.32
CA VAL A 132 -5.41 10.41 5.12
C VAL A 132 -6.39 11.23 4.30
N ASN A 133 -6.96 10.62 3.27
CA ASN A 133 -7.91 11.27 2.37
C ASN A 133 -9.30 10.65 2.56
N TRP A 134 -10.32 11.49 2.47
CA TRP A 134 -11.72 11.13 2.50
C TRP A 134 -12.36 11.50 1.16
N TYR A 135 -13.24 10.62 0.71
CA TYR A 135 -14.05 10.76 -0.48
C TYR A 135 -15.50 10.54 -0.08
N ARG A 136 -16.24 11.64 0.07
CA ARG A 136 -17.66 11.58 0.44
C ARG A 136 -18.49 10.86 -0.62
N ASN A 137 -19.35 9.94 -0.21
CA ASN A 137 -20.34 9.31 -1.07
C ASN A 137 -21.55 10.23 -1.25
N LEU A 138 -21.91 10.50 -2.51
CA LEU A 138 -22.99 11.43 -2.87
C LEU A 138 -24.26 10.72 -3.36
N ALA A 139 -24.30 9.39 -3.31
CA ALA A 139 -25.38 8.59 -3.89
C ALA A 139 -25.94 7.55 -2.90
N SER A 140 -25.51 6.29 -2.99
CA SER A 140 -26.00 5.20 -2.14
C SER A 140 -24.89 4.23 -1.78
N ASN A 141 -25.14 3.37 -0.79
CA ASN A 141 -24.17 2.35 -0.35
C ASN A 141 -23.99 1.21 -1.35
N ASN A 142 -24.93 1.02 -2.27
CA ASN A 142 -24.88 0.01 -3.32
C ASN A 142 -24.58 0.60 -4.72
N ALA A 143 -24.34 1.90 -4.84
CA ALA A 143 -23.88 2.52 -6.08
C ALA A 143 -23.20 3.85 -5.75
N PRO A 144 -22.06 3.81 -5.02
CA PRO A 144 -21.44 4.99 -4.49
C PRO A 144 -20.95 5.91 -5.61
N LYS A 145 -21.13 7.22 -5.38
CA LYS A 145 -20.57 8.26 -6.25
C LYS A 145 -19.72 9.19 -5.42
N TYR A 146 -18.41 8.99 -5.50
CA TYR A 146 -17.48 9.73 -4.67
C TYR A 146 -17.25 11.16 -5.16
N ALA A 147 -17.25 12.10 -4.22
CA ALA A 147 -16.87 13.50 -4.42
C ALA A 147 -15.36 13.65 -4.74
N ALA A 148 -14.89 14.88 -4.82
CA ALA A 148 -13.45 15.15 -4.85
C ALA A 148 -12.81 14.75 -3.51
N SER A 149 -11.50 14.50 -3.54
CA SER A 149 -10.73 14.16 -2.33
C SER A 149 -10.67 15.34 -1.36
N GLU A 150 -10.88 15.07 -0.08
CA GLU A 150 -10.65 16.00 1.03
C GLU A 150 -9.67 15.38 2.04
N PRO A 151 -8.64 16.10 2.51
CA PRO A 151 -7.71 15.56 3.49
C PRO A 151 -8.36 15.55 4.89
N LEU A 152 -8.44 14.37 5.52
CA LEU A 152 -8.73 14.26 6.96
C LEU A 152 -7.49 14.52 7.80
N ILE A 153 -6.34 14.06 7.29
CA ILE A 153 -5.04 14.32 7.89
C ILE A 153 -4.12 14.79 6.78
N GLU A 154 -3.62 16.00 6.94
CA GLU A 154 -2.66 16.58 6.00
C GLU A 154 -1.36 15.79 5.97
N LYS A 155 -0.79 15.68 4.77
CA LYS A 155 0.53 15.08 4.60
C LYS A 155 1.59 15.98 5.22
N GLY A 156 2.35 15.45 6.17
CA GLY A 156 3.54 16.11 6.70
C GLY A 156 4.71 16.13 5.71
N GLU A 157 5.60 17.13 5.87
CA GLU A 157 6.89 17.15 5.19
C GLU A 157 7.80 16.02 5.68
N PHE A 158 8.60 15.45 4.78
CA PHE A 158 9.57 14.43 5.16
C PHE A 158 10.65 15.03 6.07
N LYS A 159 10.85 14.42 7.23
CA LYS A 159 11.92 14.77 8.17
C LYS A 159 12.73 13.52 8.49
N GLN A 160 14.06 13.65 8.50
CA GLN A 160 14.90 12.62 9.06
C GLN A 160 14.79 12.67 10.59
N ARG A 161 14.25 11.61 11.20
CA ARG A 161 13.98 11.54 12.65
C ARG A 161 14.83 10.46 13.31
N GLN A 162 15.01 10.56 14.62
CA GLN A 162 15.64 9.56 15.48
C GLN A 162 14.60 8.98 16.44
N GLU A 163 14.86 7.81 17.00
CA GLU A 163 13.96 7.17 17.97
C GLU A 163 13.72 8.03 19.22
N VAL A 164 14.74 8.79 19.64
CA VAL A 164 14.65 9.71 20.78
C VAL A 164 13.71 10.90 20.54
N ASP A 165 13.34 11.19 19.29
CA ASP A 165 12.41 12.27 18.95
C ASP A 165 10.95 11.90 19.30
N GLY A 166 10.66 10.61 19.53
CA GLY A 166 9.34 10.13 19.92
C GLY A 166 8.25 10.30 18.86
N PRO A 167 6.96 10.17 19.22
CA PRO A 167 5.83 10.35 18.29
C PRO A 167 5.54 11.84 18.01
N GLU A 168 5.41 12.24 16.74
CA GLU A 168 5.05 13.62 16.30
C GLU A 168 3.83 13.71 15.35
N GLY A 169 3.39 12.58 14.76
CA GLY A 169 2.23 12.48 13.88
C GLY A 169 2.38 11.31 12.91
N ALA A 170 1.29 10.95 12.21
CA ALA A 170 1.30 9.85 11.25
C ALA A 170 2.35 10.06 10.15
N GLY A 171 3.22 9.06 10.02
CA GLY A 171 4.31 9.01 9.06
C GLY A 171 3.84 8.62 7.66
N SER A 172 4.51 7.66 7.06
CA SER A 172 4.23 7.20 5.69
C SER A 172 3.49 5.86 5.68
N ARG A 173 2.97 5.46 4.52
CA ARG A 173 2.16 4.25 4.30
C ARG A 173 1.02 4.07 5.28
N THR A 174 0.27 5.14 5.53
CA THR A 174 -0.82 5.14 6.49
C THR A 174 -1.84 4.03 6.20
N LYS A 175 -2.35 3.44 7.27
CA LYS A 175 -3.43 2.45 7.28
C LYS A 175 -4.52 3.00 8.19
N VAL A 176 -5.75 2.98 7.71
CA VAL A 176 -6.90 3.62 8.33
C VAL A 176 -7.91 2.57 8.77
N PHE A 177 -8.57 2.84 9.89
CA PHE A 177 -9.75 2.12 10.32
C PHE A 177 -10.67 3.11 11.01
N VAL A 178 -11.91 3.20 10.54
CA VAL A 178 -12.91 4.14 11.06
C VAL A 178 -13.86 3.38 11.97
N THR A 179 -14.03 3.87 13.19
CA THR A 179 -14.91 3.25 14.20
C THR A 179 -15.21 4.25 15.31
N ASP A 180 -16.40 4.20 15.91
CA ASP A 180 -16.69 4.91 17.16
C ASP A 180 -15.90 4.25 18.31
N TRP A 181 -14.69 4.75 18.56
CA TRP A 181 -13.73 4.14 19.48
C TRP A 181 -14.06 4.46 20.93
N ASN A 182 -14.56 5.67 21.18
CA ASN A 182 -14.84 6.17 22.53
C ASN A 182 -16.32 6.01 22.95
N HIS A 183 -17.19 5.53 22.06
CA HIS A 183 -18.63 5.36 22.24
C HIS A 183 -19.41 6.67 22.41
N ASP A 184 -18.99 7.75 21.75
CA ASP A 184 -19.69 9.04 21.76
C ASP A 184 -20.70 9.21 20.60
N GLY A 185 -20.80 8.21 19.73
CA GLY A 185 -21.69 8.19 18.58
C GLY A 185 -21.13 8.89 17.34
N LEU A 186 -19.87 9.33 17.37
CA LEU A 186 -19.15 9.85 16.21
C LEU A 186 -18.08 8.83 15.75
N PRO A 187 -17.86 8.68 14.44
CA PRO A 187 -16.78 7.84 13.92
C PRO A 187 -15.40 8.45 14.25
N ASP A 188 -14.57 7.72 14.99
CA ASP A 188 -13.16 8.04 15.21
C ASP A 188 -12.26 7.39 14.16
N LEU A 189 -11.04 7.88 14.04
CA LEU A 189 -10.06 7.37 13.08
C LEU A 189 -8.82 6.80 13.79
N LEU A 190 -8.58 5.51 13.59
CA LEU A 190 -7.31 4.86 13.90
C LEU A 190 -6.40 4.92 12.67
N VAL A 191 -5.17 5.39 12.86
CA VAL A 191 -4.16 5.44 11.80
C VAL A 191 -2.90 4.71 12.22
N GLY A 192 -2.58 3.60 11.55
CA GLY A 192 -1.26 2.97 11.64
C GLY A 192 -0.30 3.62 10.63
N ASP A 193 0.97 3.76 10.98
CA ASP A 193 2.00 4.29 10.09
C ASP A 193 3.27 3.44 10.04
N VAL A 194 4.20 3.89 9.21
CA VAL A 194 5.60 3.48 9.31
C VAL A 194 6.51 4.69 9.11
N GLN A 195 7.56 4.74 9.93
CA GLN A 195 8.60 5.76 9.95
C GLN A 195 9.99 5.13 9.90
N TRP A 196 10.90 5.85 9.24
CA TRP A 196 12.29 5.49 9.10
C TRP A 196 13.03 6.34 10.11
N LEU A 197 13.47 5.70 11.18
CA LEU A 197 14.23 6.32 12.24
C LEU A 197 15.71 6.07 11.98
N TYR A 198 16.51 7.10 12.14
CA TYR A 198 17.92 7.10 11.82
C TYR A 198 18.74 7.20 13.09
N TYR A 199 19.89 6.55 13.10
CA TYR A 199 20.84 6.64 14.19
C TYR A 199 22.27 6.55 13.65
N THR A 200 23.21 7.09 14.42
CA THR A 200 24.62 7.12 14.03
C THR A 200 25.41 6.20 14.95
N LEU A 201 26.05 5.19 14.35
CA LEU A 201 27.00 4.33 15.05
C LEU A 201 28.27 5.11 15.42
N PRO A 202 29.02 4.69 16.46
CA PRO A 202 30.32 5.26 16.76
C PRO A 202 31.27 5.24 15.55
N PRO A 203 32.26 6.15 15.50
CA PRO A 203 33.28 6.16 14.46
C PRO A 203 33.96 4.80 14.27
N LEU A 204 34.54 4.58 13.09
CA LEU A 204 35.29 3.36 12.82
C LEU A 204 36.54 3.29 13.70
N THR A 205 36.89 2.07 14.11
CA THR A 205 38.23 1.77 14.66
C THR A 205 39.29 1.84 13.58
N ALA A 206 40.56 2.01 13.95
CA ALA A 206 41.67 2.05 12.99
C ALA A 206 41.75 0.77 12.14
N GLU A 207 41.45 -0.39 12.72
CA GLU A 207 41.39 -1.66 12.01
C GLU A 207 40.26 -1.69 10.97
N GLN A 208 39.09 -1.14 11.30
CA GLN A 208 37.95 -1.04 10.37
C GLN A 208 38.22 -0.03 9.25
N GLU A 209 38.90 1.08 9.54
CA GLU A 209 39.33 2.04 8.52
C GLU A 209 40.32 1.40 7.54
N ALA A 210 41.29 0.64 8.05
CA ALA A 210 42.23 -0.11 7.21
C ALA A 210 41.52 -1.18 6.36
N GLU A 211 40.55 -1.90 6.92
CA GLU A 211 39.74 -2.87 6.17
C GLU A 211 38.91 -2.19 5.07
N LYS A 212 38.26 -1.06 5.40
CA LYS A 212 37.50 -0.25 4.43
C LYS A 212 38.42 0.19 3.28
N LEU A 213 39.57 0.78 3.61
CA LEU A 213 40.53 1.28 2.63
C LEU A 213 41.04 0.17 1.71
N ALA A 214 41.29 -1.03 2.25
CA ALA A 214 41.71 -2.18 1.45
C ALA A 214 40.59 -2.69 0.51
N LEU A 215 39.32 -2.53 0.89
CA LEU A 215 38.16 -2.94 0.09
C LEU A 215 37.81 -1.93 -1.00
N THR A 216 38.04 -0.63 -0.76
CA THR A 216 37.62 0.48 -1.62
C THR A 216 37.94 0.29 -3.11
N PRO A 217 39.18 -0.06 -3.53
CA PRO A 217 39.51 -0.15 -4.95
C PRO A 217 38.69 -1.20 -5.70
N ALA A 218 38.46 -2.36 -5.06
CA ALA A 218 37.64 -3.41 -5.66
C ALA A 218 36.16 -3.02 -5.71
N TYR A 219 35.67 -2.34 -4.67
CA TYR A 219 34.30 -1.85 -4.62
C TYR A 219 34.03 -0.80 -5.70
N GLU A 220 34.85 0.24 -5.80
CA GLU A 220 34.70 1.33 -6.78
C GLU A 220 34.81 0.81 -8.21
N ALA A 221 35.73 -0.12 -8.49
CA ALA A 221 35.84 -0.74 -9.80
C ALA A 221 34.58 -1.54 -10.19
N ALA A 222 33.99 -2.27 -9.23
CA ALA A 222 32.75 -3.00 -9.47
C ALA A 222 31.53 -2.07 -9.60
N GLU A 223 31.51 -0.96 -8.85
CA GLU A 223 30.46 0.06 -8.92
C GLU A 223 30.48 0.77 -10.27
N ALA A 224 31.64 1.17 -10.76
CA ALA A 224 31.78 1.78 -12.08
C ALA A 224 31.23 0.88 -13.22
N VAL A 225 31.52 -0.42 -13.18
CA VAL A 225 30.98 -1.39 -14.16
C VAL A 225 29.46 -1.52 -14.05
N LEU A 226 28.92 -1.47 -12.83
CA LEU A 226 27.48 -1.52 -12.59
C LEU A 226 26.80 -0.24 -13.11
N ASP A 227 27.39 0.92 -12.87
CA ASP A 227 26.89 2.21 -13.33
C ASP A 227 26.88 2.27 -14.86
N GLU A 228 27.95 1.84 -15.54
CA GLU A 228 27.99 1.73 -17.00
C GLU A 228 26.89 0.80 -17.54
N ALA A 229 26.63 -0.33 -16.88
CA ALA A 229 25.56 -1.23 -17.25
C ALA A 229 24.17 -0.57 -17.10
N TYR A 230 23.97 0.23 -16.04
CA TYR A 230 22.74 0.99 -15.84
C TYR A 230 22.60 2.13 -16.86
N GLU A 231 23.66 2.88 -17.18
CA GLU A 231 23.65 3.91 -18.22
C GLU A 231 23.28 3.30 -19.58
N TYR A 232 23.87 2.16 -19.92
CA TYR A 232 23.53 1.42 -21.13
C TYR A 232 22.04 1.05 -21.14
N ARG A 233 21.52 0.43 -20.07
CA ARG A 233 20.09 0.09 -19.93
C ARG A 233 19.18 1.33 -20.00
N ASN A 234 19.59 2.43 -19.38
CA ASN A 234 18.84 3.68 -19.33
C ASN A 234 18.75 4.35 -20.70
N SER A 235 19.71 4.10 -21.59
CA SER A 235 19.66 4.54 -22.98
C SER A 235 18.46 3.96 -23.76
N PHE A 236 17.79 2.91 -23.26
CA PHE A 236 16.61 2.28 -23.87
C PHE A 236 15.28 2.64 -23.19
N VAL A 237 15.30 3.28 -22.03
CA VAL A 237 14.08 3.62 -21.28
C VAL A 237 13.20 4.56 -22.11
N GLY A 238 11.92 4.21 -22.25
CA GLY A 238 10.96 4.99 -23.03
C GLY A 238 11.08 4.85 -24.56
N LYS A 239 11.99 4.02 -25.07
CA LYS A 239 12.15 3.78 -26.51
C LYS A 239 11.32 2.59 -27.01
N PRO A 240 10.89 2.60 -28.29
CA PRO A 240 10.27 1.44 -28.92
C PRO A 240 11.17 0.20 -28.83
N GLY A 241 10.58 -0.97 -28.57
CA GLY A 241 11.32 -2.23 -28.38
C GLY A 241 11.73 -2.52 -26.92
N GLY A 242 11.59 -1.55 -26.02
CA GLY A 242 11.84 -1.75 -24.60
C GLY A 242 13.33 -1.98 -24.28
N ILE A 243 13.59 -2.53 -23.09
CA ILE A 243 14.95 -2.79 -22.60
C ILE A 243 15.40 -4.15 -23.15
N PRO A 244 16.47 -4.20 -23.97
CA PRO A 244 16.96 -5.46 -24.53
C PRO A 244 17.55 -6.39 -23.46
N ASP A 245 17.53 -7.69 -23.74
CA ASP A 245 17.95 -8.71 -22.77
C ASP A 245 19.44 -8.65 -22.45
N ASP A 246 20.28 -8.18 -23.38
CA ASP A 246 21.71 -7.98 -23.11
C ASP A 246 21.94 -6.86 -22.09
N ALA A 247 21.13 -5.80 -22.10
CA ALA A 247 21.19 -4.74 -21.08
C ALA A 247 20.84 -5.27 -19.69
N LYS A 248 19.86 -6.18 -19.59
CA LYS A 248 19.53 -6.86 -18.33
C LYS A 248 20.67 -7.78 -17.89
N ALA A 249 21.22 -8.58 -18.80
CA ALA A 249 22.32 -9.49 -18.53
C ALA A 249 23.58 -8.77 -18.01
N ARG A 250 23.92 -7.60 -18.57
CA ARG A 250 25.03 -6.77 -18.09
C ARG A 250 24.83 -6.31 -16.64
N ILE A 251 23.62 -5.86 -16.29
CA ILE A 251 23.29 -5.48 -14.91
C ILE A 251 23.42 -6.68 -13.98
N ASP A 252 22.93 -7.85 -14.39
CA ASP A 252 22.99 -9.07 -13.58
C ASP A 252 24.43 -9.53 -13.35
N GLU A 253 25.29 -9.47 -14.36
CA GLU A 253 26.71 -9.81 -14.26
C GLU A 253 27.46 -8.83 -13.35
N ALA A 254 27.33 -7.52 -13.60
CA ALA A 254 27.94 -6.48 -12.78
C ALA A 254 27.47 -6.57 -11.32
N SER A 255 26.16 -6.77 -11.12
CA SER A 255 25.55 -6.97 -9.81
C SER A 255 26.12 -8.18 -9.07
N ARG A 256 26.45 -9.28 -9.77
CA ARG A 256 27.01 -10.49 -9.15
C ARG A 256 28.36 -10.23 -8.50
N VAL A 257 29.16 -9.33 -9.08
CA VAL A 257 30.46 -8.90 -8.55
C VAL A 257 30.29 -7.82 -7.48
N TRP A 258 29.44 -6.82 -7.74
CA TRP A 258 29.25 -5.68 -6.85
C TRP A 258 28.54 -6.05 -5.53
N ARG A 259 27.48 -6.87 -5.56
CA ARG A 259 26.64 -7.15 -4.37
C ARG A 259 27.43 -7.69 -3.17
N PRO A 260 28.35 -8.68 -3.30
CA PRO A 260 29.16 -9.12 -2.18
C PRO A 260 30.07 -8.02 -1.60
N LEU A 261 30.61 -7.14 -2.45
CA LEU A 261 31.45 -6.02 -2.03
C LEU A 261 30.62 -4.95 -1.33
N ALA A 262 29.46 -4.60 -1.88
CA ALA A 262 28.50 -3.68 -1.27
C ALA A 262 28.06 -4.15 0.12
N ARG A 263 27.78 -5.45 0.30
CA ARG A 263 27.45 -6.01 1.63
C ARG A 263 28.59 -5.87 2.64
N LYS A 264 29.85 -5.96 2.20
CA LYS A 264 31.00 -5.71 3.08
C LYS A 264 31.16 -4.21 3.36
N MET A 265 31.05 -3.37 2.33
CA MET A 265 31.16 -1.93 2.43
C MET A 265 30.09 -1.33 3.37
N ALA A 266 28.86 -1.83 3.28
CA ALA A 266 27.73 -1.41 4.13
C ALA A 266 27.99 -1.60 5.64
N LYS A 267 28.94 -2.46 6.04
CA LYS A 267 29.34 -2.60 7.44
C LYS A 267 30.06 -1.37 7.98
N PHE A 268 30.62 -0.54 7.11
CA PHE A 268 31.36 0.67 7.47
C PHE A 268 30.47 1.92 7.54
N ASP A 269 29.25 1.90 7.00
CA ASP A 269 28.33 3.03 7.12
C ASP A 269 28.00 3.31 8.57
N ARG A 270 28.07 4.58 8.97
CA ARG A 270 27.77 5.00 10.35
C ARG A 270 26.32 5.45 10.51
N THR A 271 25.74 6.02 9.48
CA THR A 271 24.30 6.31 9.46
C THR A 271 23.54 5.04 9.14
N LYS A 272 22.72 4.60 10.09
CA LYS A 272 21.83 3.46 9.97
C LYS A 272 20.39 3.92 10.13
N SER A 273 19.47 3.05 9.73
CA SER A 273 18.05 3.24 9.99
C SER A 273 17.38 1.96 10.45
N ASN A 274 16.28 2.12 11.17
CA ASN A 274 15.32 1.09 11.51
C ASN A 274 13.91 1.60 11.17
N THR A 275 13.01 0.67 10.90
CA THR A 275 11.58 0.98 10.74
C THR A 275 10.88 0.83 12.07
N HIS A 276 10.09 1.83 12.43
CA HIS A 276 9.13 1.78 13.52
C HIS A 276 7.78 2.25 13.01
N GLY A 277 6.69 1.95 13.71
CA GLY A 277 5.36 2.41 13.38
C GLY A 277 4.57 2.68 14.65
N TRP A 278 3.77 3.73 14.62
CA TRP A 278 2.83 4.09 15.66
C TRP A 278 1.40 3.86 15.19
N VAL A 279 0.50 3.71 16.16
CA VAL A 279 -0.94 3.79 15.94
C VAL A 279 -1.42 5.07 16.60
N TRP A 280 -2.09 5.89 15.80
CA TRP A 280 -2.62 7.19 16.18
C TRP A 280 -4.13 7.07 16.32
N LEU A 281 -4.69 7.66 17.38
CA LEU A 281 -6.11 7.79 17.58
C LEU A 281 -6.50 9.25 17.38
N TYR A 282 -7.35 9.51 16.40
CA TYR A 282 -7.95 10.81 16.14
C TYR A 282 -9.42 10.72 16.53
N LEU A 283 -9.76 11.36 17.65
CA LEU A 283 -11.14 11.43 18.11
C LEU A 283 -11.88 12.49 17.30
N GLN A 284 -13.00 12.11 16.69
CA GLN A 284 -13.86 13.08 16.03
C GLN A 284 -14.55 13.94 17.11
N GLN A 285 -14.79 15.20 16.79
CA GLN A 285 -15.51 16.11 17.67
C GLN A 285 -16.73 16.63 16.94
N PRO A 286 -17.85 16.91 17.65
CA PRO A 286 -18.99 17.58 17.04
C PRO A 286 -18.54 18.87 16.36
N ALA A 287 -19.11 19.15 15.19
CA ALA A 287 -18.87 20.42 14.52
C ALA A 287 -19.17 21.58 15.49
N VAL A 288 -18.16 22.43 15.72
CA VAL A 288 -18.36 23.64 16.51
C VAL A 288 -19.16 24.60 15.62
N GLU A 289 -20.41 24.89 15.96
CA GLU A 289 -21.20 25.89 15.24
C GLU A 289 -20.50 27.26 15.31
N GLY A 290 -19.86 27.70 14.21
CA GLY A 290 -19.45 29.10 14.05
C GLY A 290 -18.04 29.41 13.53
N GLU A 291 -17.28 28.48 12.95
CA GLU A 291 -16.01 28.79 12.23
C GLU A 291 -16.11 28.59 10.72
#